data_AF-A0A8T5S264-F1
#
_entry.id   AF-A0A8T5S264-F1
#
_cell.length_a   1.000
_cell.length_b   1.000
_cell.length_c   1.000
_cell.angle_alpha   90.00
_cell.angle_beta   90.00
_cell.angle_gamma   90.00
#
_symmetry.space_group_name_H-M   'P 1'
#
loop_
_entity.id
_entity.type
_entity.pdbx_description
1 polymer ?
#
loop_
_entity_poly.entity_id
_entity_poly.type
_entity_poly.pdbx_seq_one_letter_code
_entity_poly.pdbx_strand_id
1 'polypeptide(L)'
;SKYEENAKILQGSLSATTKDTTQNIKDAIADFTLQFMNSIDDATENAEKNENKLGDIHSASSSIPEIQEITTWQIVGRDALIAAIKDAIYRVKSSIIIVMPYVIPEILQIISEYAYQKKAVRFMLTSRFEMNTYGDIIRKMMGLGNIQFRQLSGAGEFFALTRDAEEVILGPATEKEGEMISVVSNQTAFSILYSQFIGPIFQANSRPIK
;
A
#
# COMPACT_ATOMS: atom_id res chain seq x y z
N SER A 1 -100.13 31.77 -1.44
CA SER A 1 -100.07 31.72 0.03
C SER A 1 -99.26 30.51 0.53
N LYS A 2 -99.83 29.34 0.87
CA LYS A 2 -99.03 28.20 1.44
C LYS A 2 -97.86 27.69 0.57
N TYR A 3 -98.01 27.67 -0.75
CA TYR A 3 -96.96 27.21 -1.66
C TYR A 3 -95.78 28.20 -1.80
N GLU A 4 -96.04 29.50 -1.76
CA GLU A 4 -94.98 30.53 -1.81
C GLU A 4 -94.19 30.60 -0.50
N GLU A 5 -94.88 30.36 0.61
CA GLU A 5 -94.27 30.30 1.94
C GLU A 5 -93.37 29.06 2.09
N ASN A 6 -93.85 27.89 1.64
CA ASN A 6 -93.03 26.68 1.57
C ASN A 6 -91.83 26.84 0.61
N ALA A 7 -92.01 27.50 -0.54
CA ALA A 7 -90.90 27.76 -1.47
C ALA A 7 -89.84 28.70 -0.87
N LYS A 8 -90.25 29.74 -0.12
CA LYS A 8 -89.33 30.62 0.62
C LYS A 8 -88.58 29.90 1.74
N ILE A 9 -89.27 29.02 2.48
CA ILE A 9 -88.65 28.20 3.53
C ILE A 9 -87.64 27.23 2.92
N LEU A 10 -88.00 26.56 1.82
CA LEU A 10 -87.10 25.65 1.11
C LEU A 10 -85.87 26.38 0.57
N GLN A 11 -86.06 27.55 -0.05
CA GLN A 11 -84.97 28.39 -0.57
C GLN A 11 -84.06 28.91 0.54
N GLY A 12 -84.62 29.28 1.69
CA GLY A 12 -83.87 29.65 2.89
C GLY A 12 -83.04 28.49 3.43
N SER A 13 -83.61 27.28 3.50
CA SER A 13 -82.90 26.08 3.93
C SER A 13 -81.79 25.68 2.95
N LEU A 14 -82.04 25.75 1.64
CA LEU A 14 -81.04 25.45 0.61
C LEU A 14 -79.88 26.45 0.66
N SER A 15 -80.19 27.73 0.85
CA SER A 15 -79.19 28.80 0.96
C SER A 15 -78.34 28.64 2.23
N ALA A 16 -78.96 28.28 3.35
CA ALA A 16 -78.25 27.96 4.59
C ALA A 16 -77.34 26.73 4.41
N THR A 17 -77.86 25.62 3.89
CA THR A 17 -77.07 24.41 3.62
C THR A 17 -75.93 24.66 2.63
N THR A 18 -76.14 25.49 1.60
CA THR A 18 -75.10 25.84 0.64
C THR A 18 -74.00 26.69 1.28
N LYS A 19 -74.37 27.64 2.15
CA LYS A 19 -73.40 28.44 2.92
C LYS A 19 -72.60 27.57 3.88
N ASP A 20 -73.26 26.67 4.62
CA ASP A 20 -72.60 25.76 5.55
C ASP A 20 -71.65 24.80 4.82
N THR A 21 -72.08 24.24 3.69
CA THR A 21 -71.23 23.38 2.85
C THR A 21 -70.03 24.15 2.30
N THR A 22 -70.24 25.40 1.86
CA THR A 22 -69.15 26.26 1.37
C THR A 22 -68.16 26.60 2.48
N GLN A 23 -68.64 26.84 3.71
CA GLN A 23 -67.78 27.10 4.85
C GLN A 23 -66.97 25.86 5.24
N ASN A 24 -67.61 24.69 5.31
CA ASN A 24 -66.93 23.42 5.59
C ASN A 24 -65.85 23.10 4.54
N ILE A 25 -66.12 23.40 3.25
CA ILE A 25 -65.12 23.24 2.18
C ILE A 25 -63.95 24.21 2.37
N LYS A 26 -64.21 25.48 2.74
CA LYS A 26 -63.15 26.45 3.02
C LYS A 26 -62.28 26.02 4.20
N ASP A 27 -62.90 25.55 5.27
CA ASP A 27 -62.20 25.10 6.46
C ASP A 27 -61.35 23.86 6.14
N ALA A 28 -61.89 22.90 5.37
CA ALA A 28 -61.13 21.73 4.91
C ALA A 28 -59.95 22.10 4.00
N ILE A 29 -60.10 23.10 3.12
CA ILE A 29 -59.00 23.61 2.28
C ILE A 29 -57.95 24.30 3.14
N ALA A 30 -58.35 25.07 4.15
CA ALA A 30 -57.44 25.73 5.06
C ALA A 30 -56.63 24.70 5.88
N ASP A 31 -57.30 23.68 6.43
CA ASP A 31 -56.66 22.59 7.17
C ASP A 31 -55.70 21.78 6.29
N PHE A 32 -56.10 21.47 5.05
CA PHE A 32 -55.21 20.81 4.08
C PHE A 32 -53.97 21.65 3.77
N THR A 33 -54.15 22.97 3.59
CA THR A 33 -53.03 23.87 3.28
C THR A 33 -52.06 23.96 4.46
N LEU A 34 -52.57 24.03 5.70
CA LEU A 34 -51.75 24.01 6.92
C LEU A 34 -50.99 22.69 7.08
N GLN A 35 -51.66 21.55 6.90
CA GLN A 35 -51.01 20.24 6.96
C GLN A 35 -49.96 20.07 5.86
N PHE A 36 -50.24 20.55 4.66
CA PHE A 36 -49.31 20.49 3.54
C PHE A 36 -48.08 21.36 3.78
N MET A 37 -48.24 22.59 4.31
CA MET A 37 -47.12 23.44 4.68
C MET A 37 -46.25 22.80 5.77
N ASN A 38 -46.85 22.30 6.85
CA ASN A 38 -46.11 21.61 7.91
C ASN A 38 -45.37 20.38 7.36
N SER A 39 -45.99 19.62 6.45
CA SER A 39 -45.35 18.46 5.84
C SER A 39 -44.18 18.84 4.93
N ILE A 40 -44.23 19.99 4.25
CA ILE A 40 -43.12 20.52 3.46
C ILE A 40 -41.98 20.97 4.38
N ASP A 41 -42.31 21.68 5.47
CA ASP A 41 -41.31 22.15 6.43
C ASP A 41 -40.59 20.97 7.09
N ASP A 42 -41.33 19.94 7.53
CA ASP A 42 -40.77 18.70 8.09
C ASP A 42 -39.89 17.96 7.07
N ALA A 43 -40.31 17.90 5.80
CA ALA A 43 -39.52 17.27 4.75
C ALA A 43 -38.22 18.06 4.49
N THR A 44 -38.28 19.39 4.54
CA THR A 44 -37.12 20.27 4.36
C THR A 44 -36.14 20.12 5.51
N GLU A 45 -36.62 20.12 6.76
CA GLU A 45 -35.77 19.92 7.94
C GLU A 45 -35.07 18.55 7.91
N ASN A 46 -35.80 17.51 7.49
CA ASN A 46 -35.21 16.17 7.33
C ASN A 46 -34.18 16.10 6.21
N ALA A 47 -34.42 16.82 5.10
CA ALA A 47 -33.45 16.92 4.01
C ALA A 47 -32.16 17.61 4.46
N GLU A 48 -32.27 18.74 5.17
CA GLU A 48 -31.11 19.46 5.72
C GLU A 48 -30.33 18.62 6.74
N LYS A 49 -31.03 17.91 7.64
CA LYS A 49 -30.38 16.99 8.59
C LYS A 49 -29.63 15.87 7.89
N ASN A 50 -30.18 15.33 6.81
CA ASN A 50 -29.53 14.28 6.04
C ASN A 50 -28.33 14.82 5.25
N GLU A 51 -28.43 16.00 4.65
CA GLU A 51 -27.31 16.65 3.97
C GLU A 51 -26.14 16.87 4.94
N ASN A 52 -26.41 17.40 6.14
CA ASN A 52 -25.40 17.59 7.17
C ASN A 52 -24.73 16.26 7.57
N LYS A 53 -25.51 15.20 7.81
CA LYS A 53 -24.97 13.86 8.12
C LYS A 53 -24.12 13.30 6.99
N LEU A 54 -24.54 13.47 5.74
CA LEU A 54 -23.77 13.03 4.58
C LEU A 54 -22.47 13.84 4.43
N GLY A 55 -22.51 15.14 4.72
CA GLY A 55 -21.33 16.00 4.80
C GLY A 55 -20.34 15.57 5.88
N ASP A 56 -20.85 15.19 7.06
CA ASP A 56 -20.03 14.66 8.16
C ASP A 56 -19.39 13.32 7.77
N ILE A 57 -20.16 12.41 7.17
CA ILE A 57 -19.65 11.11 6.68
C ILE A 57 -18.58 11.33 5.60
N HIS A 58 -18.82 12.23 4.66
CA HIS A 58 -17.86 12.54 3.61
C HIS A 58 -16.57 13.13 4.18
N SER A 59 -16.68 14.07 5.13
CA SER A 59 -15.54 14.69 5.80
C SER A 59 -14.73 13.66 6.59
N ALA A 60 -15.41 12.80 7.35
CA ALA A 60 -14.78 11.70 8.08
C ALA A 60 -14.09 10.72 7.13
N SER A 61 -14.75 10.31 6.04
CA SER A 61 -14.18 9.40 5.04
C SER A 61 -12.97 9.99 4.33
N SER A 62 -13.03 11.27 3.94
CA SER A 62 -11.94 11.97 3.26
C SER A 62 -10.76 12.27 4.20
N SER A 63 -10.99 12.29 5.51
CA SER A 63 -9.94 12.45 6.52
C SER A 63 -9.16 11.17 6.80
N ILE A 64 -9.58 10.01 6.30
CA ILE A 64 -8.83 8.77 6.43
C ILE A 64 -7.60 8.89 5.52
N PRO A 65 -6.38 8.96 6.07
CA PRO A 65 -5.19 9.01 5.26
C PRO A 65 -5.08 7.72 4.44
N GLU A 66 -4.75 7.86 3.16
CA GLU A 66 -4.49 6.73 2.30
C GLU A 66 -3.35 5.88 2.91
N ILE A 67 -3.55 4.57 2.99
CA ILE A 67 -2.54 3.65 3.53
C ILE A 67 -1.33 3.74 2.60
N GLN A 68 -0.30 4.47 3.04
CA GLN A 68 0.93 4.60 2.27
C GLN A 68 1.60 3.24 2.18
N GLU A 69 2.01 2.84 0.97
CA GLU A 69 2.80 1.63 0.79
C GLU A 69 4.10 1.75 1.60
N ILE A 70 4.32 0.78 2.50
CA ILE A 70 5.56 0.71 3.27
C ILE A 70 6.68 0.31 2.30
N THR A 71 7.42 1.31 1.84
CA THR A 71 8.52 1.13 0.89
C THR A 71 9.87 0.89 1.57
N THR A 72 9.95 1.09 2.89
CA THR A 72 11.16 0.87 3.69
C THR A 72 10.79 0.30 5.05
N TRP A 73 11.47 -0.77 5.48
CA TRP A 73 11.27 -1.39 6.78
C TRP A 73 12.59 -1.94 7.33
N GLN A 74 12.63 -2.17 8.64
CA GLN A 74 13.76 -2.86 9.26
C GLN A 74 13.46 -4.34 9.46
N ILE A 75 14.51 -5.15 9.36
CA ILE A 75 14.50 -6.56 9.75
C ILE A 75 15.58 -6.77 10.81
N VAL A 76 15.28 -7.61 11.79
CA VAL A 76 16.16 -7.86 12.94
C VAL A 76 16.59 -9.32 12.91
N GLY A 77 17.89 -9.53 13.06
CA GLY A 77 18.47 -10.85 13.17
C GLY A 77 18.91 -11.47 11.84
N ARG A 78 19.71 -12.53 11.98
CA ARG A 78 20.39 -13.17 10.85
C ARG A 78 19.43 -13.92 9.95
N ASP A 79 18.49 -14.65 10.53
CA ASP A 79 17.56 -15.48 9.75
C ASP A 79 16.62 -14.60 8.91
N ALA A 80 16.15 -13.49 9.46
CA ALA A 80 15.35 -12.51 8.73
C ALA A 80 16.14 -11.88 7.57
N LEU A 81 17.42 -11.52 7.81
CA LEU A 81 18.31 -11.01 6.77
C LEU A 81 18.54 -12.02 5.65
N ILE A 82 18.82 -13.27 6.00
CA ILE A 82 19.00 -14.35 5.03
C ILE A 82 17.71 -14.56 4.23
N ALA A 83 16.55 -14.58 4.88
CA ALA A 83 15.26 -14.72 4.21
C ALA A 83 15.00 -13.56 3.23
N ALA A 84 15.30 -12.32 3.62
CA ALA A 84 15.16 -11.15 2.74
C ALA A 84 16.10 -11.22 1.52
N ILE A 85 17.35 -11.67 1.71
CA ILE A 85 18.28 -11.89 0.59
C ILE A 85 17.78 -12.97 -0.35
N LYS A 86 17.26 -14.08 0.18
CA LYS A 86 16.67 -15.17 -0.63
C LYS A 86 15.50 -14.66 -1.46
N ASP A 87 14.57 -13.94 -0.83
CA ASP A 87 13.41 -13.33 -1.48
C ASP A 87 13.84 -12.37 -2.62
N ALA A 88 14.85 -11.53 -2.39
CA ALA A 88 15.40 -10.66 -3.43
C ALA A 88 16.00 -11.44 -4.61
N ILE A 89 16.67 -12.57 -4.36
CA ILE A 89 17.19 -13.45 -5.42
C ILE A 89 16.04 -14.06 -6.25
N TYR A 90 14.95 -14.49 -5.62
CA TYR A 90 13.81 -15.05 -6.35
C TYR A 90 13.13 -14.03 -7.29
N ARG A 91 13.08 -12.76 -6.86
CA ARG A 91 12.44 -11.65 -7.59
C ARG A 91 13.29 -10.97 -8.66
N VAL A 92 14.59 -11.28 -8.75
CA VAL A 92 15.50 -10.60 -9.69
C VAL A 92 15.03 -10.72 -11.14
N LYS A 93 15.08 -9.60 -11.87
CA LYS A 93 14.73 -9.51 -13.29
C LYS A 93 15.97 -9.41 -14.19
N SER A 94 16.95 -8.58 -13.80
CA SER A 94 18.09 -8.24 -14.65
C SER A 94 19.44 -8.42 -13.95
N SER A 95 19.59 -7.92 -12.73
CA SER A 95 20.88 -7.92 -12.04
C SER A 95 20.73 -7.88 -10.53
N ILE A 96 21.66 -8.53 -9.85
CA ILE A 96 21.76 -8.50 -8.40
C ILE A 96 23.23 -8.44 -7.99
N ILE A 97 23.52 -7.53 -7.06
CA ILE A 97 24.83 -7.38 -6.43
C ILE A 97 24.64 -7.77 -4.98
N ILE A 98 25.41 -8.75 -4.53
CA ILE A 98 25.33 -9.28 -3.17
C ILE A 98 26.71 -9.18 -2.56
N VAL A 99 26.79 -8.52 -1.42
CA VAL A 99 27.98 -8.33 -0.62
C VAL A 99 27.74 -9.00 0.72
N MET A 100 28.59 -9.96 1.05
CA MET A 100 28.53 -10.67 2.31
C MET A 100 29.91 -10.61 2.99
N PRO A 101 29.99 -10.20 4.27
CA PRO A 101 31.23 -10.15 5.03
C PRO A 101 31.89 -11.52 5.18
N TYR A 102 31.08 -12.57 5.25
CA TYR A 102 31.46 -13.98 5.25
C TYR A 102 30.52 -14.78 4.35
N VAL A 103 30.95 -15.96 3.92
CA VAL A 103 30.16 -16.80 3.02
C VAL A 103 28.96 -17.41 3.76
N ILE A 104 27.78 -17.32 3.16
CA ILE A 104 26.56 -17.99 3.60
C ILE A 104 26.23 -19.09 2.57
N PRO A 105 26.43 -20.39 2.91
CA PRO A 105 26.26 -21.49 1.96
C PRO A 105 24.88 -21.56 1.32
N GLU A 106 23.81 -21.24 2.07
CA GLU A 106 22.45 -21.26 1.55
C GLU A 106 22.25 -20.24 0.41
N ILE A 107 22.90 -19.08 0.50
CA ILE A 107 22.84 -18.04 -0.54
C ILE A 107 23.58 -18.50 -1.80
N LEU A 108 24.75 -19.13 -1.64
CA LEU A 108 25.50 -19.67 -2.79
C LEU A 108 24.72 -20.75 -3.53
N GLN A 109 24.07 -21.66 -2.79
CA GLN A 109 23.26 -22.72 -3.37
C GLN A 109 22.11 -22.16 -4.21
N ILE A 110 21.33 -21.21 -3.64
CA ILE A 110 20.18 -20.62 -4.33
C ILE A 110 20.62 -19.87 -5.59
N ILE A 111 21.73 -19.13 -5.53
CA ILE A 111 22.24 -18.43 -6.71
C ILE A 111 22.67 -19.42 -7.79
N SER A 112 23.32 -20.52 -7.42
CA SER A 112 23.70 -21.55 -8.40
C SER A 112 22.49 -22.12 -9.12
N GLU A 113 21.40 -22.40 -8.38
CA GLU A 113 20.15 -22.89 -8.95
C GLU A 113 19.50 -21.84 -9.86
N TYR A 114 19.36 -20.61 -9.39
CA TYR A 114 18.68 -19.55 -10.14
C TYR A 114 19.46 -19.06 -11.35
N ALA A 115 20.79 -19.03 -11.28
CA ALA A 115 21.64 -18.69 -12.41
C ALA A 115 21.64 -19.77 -13.51
N TYR A 116 21.33 -21.02 -13.16
CA TYR A 116 21.09 -22.07 -14.14
C TYR A 116 19.77 -21.82 -14.90
N GLN A 117 18.70 -21.47 -14.18
CA GLN A 117 17.37 -21.23 -14.76
C GLN A 117 17.29 -19.90 -15.55
N LYS A 118 17.82 -18.81 -15.01
CA LYS A 118 17.73 -17.45 -15.58
C LYS A 118 19.07 -16.98 -16.16
N LYS A 119 19.41 -17.45 -17.36
CA LYS A 119 20.67 -17.11 -18.05
C LYS A 119 20.85 -15.62 -18.38
N ALA A 120 19.76 -14.86 -18.50
CA ALA A 120 19.81 -13.43 -18.76
C ALA A 120 20.16 -12.58 -17.53
N VAL A 121 20.01 -13.13 -16.32
CA VAL A 121 20.26 -12.39 -15.08
C VAL A 121 21.74 -12.40 -14.74
N ARG A 122 22.29 -11.24 -14.41
CA ARG A 122 23.67 -11.09 -13.95
C ARG A 122 23.76 -11.11 -12.43
N PHE A 123 24.54 -12.05 -11.90
CA PHE A 123 24.83 -12.16 -10.48
C PHE A 123 26.25 -11.65 -10.20
N MET A 124 26.40 -10.74 -9.25
CA MET A 124 27.71 -10.29 -8.77
C MET A 124 27.80 -10.56 -7.27
N LEU A 125 28.66 -11.50 -6.88
CA LEU A 125 28.89 -11.84 -5.48
C LEU A 125 30.25 -11.31 -5.05
N THR A 126 30.24 -10.58 -3.94
CA THR A 126 31.44 -10.07 -3.30
C THR A 126 31.48 -10.60 -1.87
N SER A 127 32.52 -11.37 -1.54
CA SER A 127 32.71 -11.88 -0.19
C SER A 127 34.18 -12.20 0.06
N ARG A 128 34.50 -12.55 1.30
CA ARG A 128 35.78 -13.16 1.65
C ARG A 128 35.65 -14.67 1.48
N PHE A 129 35.95 -15.15 0.28
CA PHE A 129 35.88 -16.58 0.01
C PHE A 129 37.12 -17.29 0.52
N GLU A 130 36.91 -18.40 1.24
CA GLU A 130 37.96 -19.36 1.57
C GLU A 130 38.17 -20.29 0.37
N MET A 131 39.22 -20.04 -0.42
CA MET A 131 39.45 -20.77 -1.68
C MET A 131 39.69 -22.27 -1.48
N ASN A 132 40.19 -22.68 -0.33
CA ASN A 132 40.36 -24.10 0.01
C ASN A 132 39.02 -24.83 0.14
N THR A 133 37.98 -24.12 0.60
CA THR A 133 36.65 -24.69 0.88
C THR A 133 35.72 -24.48 -0.32
N TYR A 134 35.69 -23.29 -0.89
CA TYR A 134 34.71 -22.88 -1.90
C TYR A 134 35.28 -22.78 -3.31
N GLY A 135 36.59 -22.94 -3.52
CA GLY A 135 37.24 -22.69 -4.81
C GLY A 135 36.67 -23.54 -5.96
N ASP A 136 36.39 -24.82 -5.72
CA ASP A 136 35.79 -25.70 -6.73
C ASP A 136 34.35 -25.34 -7.05
N ILE A 137 33.58 -24.92 -6.04
CA ILE A 137 32.18 -24.48 -6.19
C ILE A 137 32.14 -23.19 -7.01
N ILE A 138 32.99 -22.22 -6.65
CA ILE A 138 33.11 -20.93 -7.35
C ILE A 138 33.48 -21.15 -8.82
N ARG A 139 34.47 -22.01 -9.10
CA ARG A 139 34.86 -22.32 -10.49
C ARG A 139 33.71 -22.93 -11.31
N LYS A 140 32.95 -23.86 -10.71
CA LYS A 140 31.76 -24.44 -11.37
C LYS A 140 30.67 -23.38 -11.63
N MET A 141 30.41 -22.52 -10.67
CA MET A 141 29.43 -21.43 -10.79
C MET A 141 29.86 -20.38 -11.82
N MET A 142 31.14 -20.04 -11.88
CA MET A 142 31.70 -19.15 -12.91
C MET A 142 31.52 -19.71 -14.32
N GLY A 143 31.56 -21.04 -14.47
CA GLY A 143 31.28 -21.73 -15.73
C GLY A 143 29.87 -21.49 -16.29
N LEU A 144 28.92 -20.99 -15.48
CA LEU A 144 27.58 -20.63 -15.95
C LEU A 144 27.56 -19.34 -16.80
N GLY A 145 28.63 -18.53 -16.74
CA GLY A 145 28.83 -17.34 -17.57
C GLY A 145 28.11 -16.07 -17.10
N ASN A 146 27.08 -16.20 -16.26
CA ASN A 146 26.29 -15.08 -15.75
C ASN A 146 26.53 -14.75 -14.27
N ILE A 147 27.53 -15.39 -13.65
CA ILE A 147 27.94 -15.15 -12.26
C ILE A 147 29.36 -14.60 -12.23
N GLN A 148 29.54 -13.50 -11.49
CA GLN A 148 30.83 -12.87 -11.26
C GLN A 148 31.15 -12.90 -9.76
N PHE A 149 32.35 -13.34 -9.43
CA PHE A 149 32.84 -13.38 -8.05
C PHE A 149 33.94 -12.35 -7.83
N ARG A 150 33.91 -11.70 -6.67
CA ARG A 150 34.94 -10.78 -6.20
C ARG A 150 35.37 -11.13 -4.79
N GLN A 151 36.67 -11.16 -4.57
CA GLN A 151 37.30 -11.40 -3.28
C GLN A 151 37.47 -10.08 -2.53
N LEU A 152 36.84 -9.94 -1.36
CA LEU A 152 37.10 -8.82 -0.45
C LEU A 152 38.55 -8.83 0.05
N SER A 153 39.15 -7.65 0.18
CA SER A 153 40.51 -7.46 0.70
C SER A 153 40.62 -7.71 2.20
N GLY A 154 39.52 -7.49 2.95
CA GLY A 154 39.44 -7.66 4.41
C GLY A 154 38.13 -8.30 4.85
N ALA A 155 37.93 -8.40 6.16
CA ALA A 155 36.61 -8.74 6.71
C ALA A 155 35.63 -7.61 6.37
N GLY A 156 34.52 -7.93 5.70
CA GLY A 156 33.48 -6.95 5.45
C GLY A 156 32.78 -6.58 6.76
N GLU A 157 32.31 -5.35 6.86
CA GLU A 157 31.59 -4.85 8.04
C GLU A 157 30.06 -4.85 7.85
N PHE A 158 29.61 -5.04 6.61
CA PHE A 158 28.20 -4.90 6.24
C PHE A 158 27.77 -5.98 5.26
N PHE A 159 26.54 -6.45 5.42
CA PHE A 159 25.76 -7.08 4.38
C PHE A 159 25.16 -6.00 3.51
N ALA A 160 25.34 -6.11 2.19
CA ALA A 160 24.73 -5.19 1.25
C ALA A 160 24.18 -5.95 0.05
N LEU A 161 22.99 -5.58 -0.39
CA LEU A 161 22.35 -6.15 -1.57
C LEU A 161 21.73 -5.02 -2.38
N THR A 162 21.93 -5.03 -3.69
CA THR A 162 21.19 -4.21 -4.64
C THR A 162 20.57 -5.15 -5.67
N ARG A 163 19.25 -5.09 -5.86
CA ARG A 163 18.51 -5.82 -6.90
C ARG A 163 17.94 -4.82 -7.89
N ASP A 164 18.31 -4.98 -9.16
CA ASP A 164 17.78 -4.21 -10.30
C ASP A 164 17.85 -2.67 -10.14
N ALA A 165 18.66 -2.17 -9.19
CA ALA A 165 18.65 -0.78 -8.71
C ALA A 165 17.26 -0.29 -8.20
N GLU A 166 16.35 -1.22 -7.91
CA GLU A 166 15.00 -0.98 -7.41
C GLU A 166 14.89 -1.28 -5.91
N GLU A 167 15.66 -2.23 -5.41
CA GLU A 167 15.62 -2.71 -4.03
C GLU A 167 17.02 -2.76 -3.43
N VAL A 168 17.13 -2.36 -2.17
CA VAL A 168 18.36 -2.43 -1.39
C VAL A 168 18.10 -3.13 -0.06
N ILE A 169 19.08 -3.93 0.36
CA ILE A 169 19.20 -4.42 1.73
C ILE A 169 20.57 -3.99 2.26
N LEU A 170 20.61 -3.37 3.44
CA LEU A 170 21.86 -3.01 4.11
C LEU A 170 21.77 -3.33 5.60
N GLY A 171 22.76 -4.03 6.13
CA GLY A 171 22.82 -4.36 7.56
C GLY A 171 24.24 -4.56 8.06
N PRO A 172 24.49 -4.38 9.37
CA PRO A 172 25.80 -4.60 9.96
C PRO A 172 26.12 -6.10 10.04
N ALA A 173 27.40 -6.42 9.91
CA ALA A 173 27.94 -7.72 10.26
C ALA A 173 28.21 -7.76 11.77
N THR A 174 27.33 -8.40 12.54
CA THR A 174 27.50 -8.58 13.99
C THR A 174 27.16 -10.01 14.39
N GLU A 175 27.81 -10.51 15.44
CA GLU A 175 27.51 -11.83 16.01
C GLU A 175 26.27 -11.78 16.92
N LYS A 176 25.90 -10.59 17.40
CA LYS A 176 24.75 -10.41 18.28
C LYS A 176 23.49 -10.18 17.46
N GLU A 177 22.59 -11.14 17.52
CA GLU A 177 21.35 -11.12 16.73
C GLU A 177 20.50 -9.86 16.94
N GLY A 178 20.36 -9.40 18.19
CA GLY A 178 19.61 -8.19 18.52
C GLY A 178 20.25 -6.88 18.03
N GLU A 179 21.53 -6.90 17.65
CA GLU A 179 22.24 -5.75 17.08
C GLU A 179 22.27 -5.81 15.54
N MET A 180 21.79 -6.92 14.93
CA MET A 180 21.74 -7.09 13.48
C MET A 180 20.46 -6.47 12.92
N ILE A 181 20.41 -5.14 12.91
CA ILE A 181 19.29 -4.39 12.35
C ILE A 181 19.63 -4.02 10.90
N SER A 182 18.91 -4.62 9.96
CA SER A 182 19.09 -4.34 8.53
C SER A 182 17.91 -3.55 7.99
N VAL A 183 18.18 -2.63 7.07
CA VAL A 183 17.19 -1.84 6.36
C VAL A 183 16.94 -2.48 5.01
N VAL A 184 15.66 -2.71 4.70
CA VAL A 184 15.19 -3.10 3.37
C VAL A 184 14.42 -1.93 2.79
N SER A 185 14.73 -1.52 1.57
CA SER A 185 14.02 -0.44 0.89
C SER A 185 13.81 -0.72 -0.58
N ASN A 186 12.56 -0.52 -1.01
CA ASN A 186 12.14 -0.44 -2.41
C ASN A 186 11.90 1.02 -2.87
N GLN A 187 12.16 1.99 -2.00
CA GLN A 187 12.03 3.39 -2.34
C GLN A 187 13.14 3.78 -3.34
N THR A 188 12.75 4.28 -4.51
CA THR A 188 13.66 4.61 -5.62
C THR A 188 14.85 5.48 -5.22
N ALA A 189 14.62 6.51 -4.39
CA ALA A 189 15.69 7.40 -3.95
C ALA A 189 16.75 6.68 -3.11
N PHE A 190 16.33 5.82 -2.17
CA PHE A 190 17.25 4.97 -1.42
C PHE A 190 17.97 4.00 -2.35
N SER A 191 17.24 3.27 -3.21
CA SER A 191 17.86 2.27 -4.10
C SER A 191 18.93 2.89 -5.02
N ILE A 192 18.71 4.11 -5.52
CA ILE A 192 19.72 4.89 -6.26
C ILE A 192 20.89 5.25 -5.37
N LEU A 193 20.65 5.89 -4.22
CA LEU A 193 21.69 6.36 -3.30
C LEU A 193 22.59 5.20 -2.87
N TYR A 194 22.00 4.10 -2.40
CA TYR A 194 22.74 2.92 -1.94
C TYR A 194 23.53 2.26 -3.08
N SER A 195 22.94 2.15 -4.28
CA SER A 195 23.65 1.59 -5.44
C SER A 195 24.88 2.44 -5.82
N GLN A 196 24.82 3.77 -5.65
CA GLN A 196 25.93 4.68 -5.95
C GLN A 196 27.15 4.49 -5.06
N PHE A 197 27.00 3.97 -3.83
CA PHE A 197 28.14 3.72 -2.96
C PHE A 197 28.48 2.24 -2.77
N ILE A 198 27.50 1.33 -2.72
CA ILE A 198 27.75 -0.12 -2.59
C ILE A 198 28.63 -0.59 -3.75
N GLY A 199 28.25 -0.27 -4.99
CA GLY A 199 29.00 -0.68 -6.17
C GLY A 199 30.47 -0.23 -6.12
N PRO A 200 30.76 1.08 -6.08
CA PRO A 200 32.13 1.59 -6.06
C PRO A 200 32.95 1.20 -4.83
N ILE A 201 32.38 1.27 -3.61
CA ILE A 201 33.12 0.95 -2.38
C ILE A 201 33.58 -0.50 -2.38
N PHE A 202 32.66 -1.43 -2.68
CA PHE A 202 33.02 -2.84 -2.68
C PHE A 202 33.84 -3.23 -3.91
N GLN A 203 33.69 -2.55 -5.05
CA GLN A 203 34.60 -2.76 -6.18
C GLN A 203 36.04 -2.30 -5.86
N ALA A 204 36.21 -1.18 -5.17
CA ALA A 204 37.52 -0.68 -4.74
C ALA A 204 38.19 -1.59 -3.72
N ASN A 205 37.39 -2.14 -2.79
CA ASN A 205 37.86 -3.03 -1.72
C ASN A 205 37.81 -4.52 -2.07
N SER A 206 37.70 -4.87 -3.36
CA SER A 206 37.70 -6.27 -3.79
C SER A 206 38.41 -6.49 -5.12
N ARG A 207 38.86 -7.72 -5.34
CA ARG A 207 39.51 -8.14 -6.59
C ARG A 207 38.65 -9.17 -7.31
N PRO A 208 38.50 -9.10 -8.64
CA PRO A 208 37.85 -10.17 -9.40
C PRO A 208 38.54 -11.51 -9.16
N ILE A 209 37.75 -12.56 -8.93
CA ILE A 209 38.23 -13.93 -8.93
C ILE A 209 38.20 -14.40 -10.38
N LYS A 210 39.34 -14.92 -10.86
CA LYS A 210 39.52 -15.42 -12.23
C LYS A 210 39.54 -16.93 -12.24
#